data_AF-A0A967LNK5-F1
#
_entry.id   AF-A0A967LNK5-F1
#
_cell.length_a   1.000
_cell.length_b   1.000
_cell.length_c   1.000
_cell.angle_alpha   90.00
_cell.angle_beta   90.00
_cell.angle_gamma   90.00
#
_symmetry.space_group_name_H-M   'P 1'
#
loop_
_entity.id
_entity.type
_entity.pdbx_description
1 polymer ?
#
loop_
_entity_poly.entity_id
_entity_poly.type
_entity_poly.pdbx_seq_one_letter_code
_entity_poly.pdbx_strand_id
1 'polypeptide(L)' 'MAQEPWGRLLRLGEGVWALESTPLRDRKTLCNGGIVQGRGGVALIEAFGSGEGFEWMVEQA' A
#
# COMPACT_ATOMS: atom_id res chain seq x y z
N MET A 1 -3.68 -9.03 7.83
CA MET A 1 -3.95 -7.86 6.97
C MET A 1 -3.22 -6.70 7.61
N ALA A 2 -2.35 -6.02 6.86
CA ALA A 2 -1.61 -4.87 7.37
C ALA A 2 -2.57 -3.68 7.53
N GLN A 3 -2.55 -3.04 8.69
CA GLN A 3 -3.38 -1.89 9.00
C GLN A 3 -2.64 -0.96 9.95
N GLU A 4 -2.58 0.30 9.56
CA GLU A 4 -1.93 1.39 10.28
C GLU A 4 -2.84 2.63 10.28
N PRO A 5 -2.56 3.66 11.10
CA PRO A 5 -3.34 4.89 11.11
C PRO A 5 -3.42 5.62 9.76
N TRP A 6 -2.42 5.44 8.89
CA TRP A 6 -2.36 6.05 7.55
C TRP A 6 -2.93 5.18 6.43
N GLY A 7 -3.15 3.87 6.65
CA GLY A 7 -3.72 3.03 5.59
C GLY A 7 -3.91 1.56 5.95
N ARG A 8 -4.68 0.86 5.12
CA ARG A 8 -5.04 -0.55 5.29
C ARG A 8 -4.96 -1.30 3.97
N LEU A 9 -4.40 -2.51 3.98
CA LEU A 9 -4.41 -3.42 2.83
C LEU A 9 -5.63 -4.35 2.84
N LEU A 10 -6.40 -4.26 1.77
CA LEU A 10 -7.58 -5.07 1.49
C LEU A 10 -7.25 -6.08 0.40
N ARG A 11 -7.35 -7.38 0.69
CA ARG A 11 -7.17 -8.41 -0.34
C ARG A 11 -8.36 -8.42 -1.27
N LEU A 12 -8.13 -8.21 -2.56
CA LEU A 12 -9.16 -8.22 -3.60
C LEU A 12 -9.19 -9.53 -4.38
N GLY A 13 -8.08 -10.26 -4.41
CA GLY A 13 -7.96 -11.53 -5.11
C GLY A 13 -6.63 -12.22 -4.85
N GLU A 14 -6.34 -13.25 -5.63
CA GLU A 14 -5.01 -13.84 -5.69
C GLU A 14 -4.01 -12.83 -6.26
N GLY A 15 -2.94 -12.54 -5.52
CA GLY A 15 -1.90 -11.61 -5.96
C GLY A 15 -2.32 -10.14 -6.04
N VAL A 16 -3.53 -9.75 -5.59
CA VAL A 16 -4.02 -8.37 -5.71
C VAL A 16 -4.55 -7.85 -4.38
N TRP A 17 -4.01 -6.71 -3.95
CA TRP A 17 -4.44 -5.97 -2.77
C TRP A 17 -4.64 -4.49 -3.10
N ALA A 18 -5.68 -3.89 -2.54
CA ALA A 18 -5.86 -2.44 -2.53
C ALA A 18 -5.32 -1.85 -1.23
N LEU A 19 -4.64 -0.71 -1.33
CA LEU A 19 -4.36 0.16 -0.22
C LEU A 19 -5.47 1.20 -0.12
N GLU A 20 -6.21 1.16 0.98
CA GLU A 20 -7.12 2.22 1.39
C GLU A 20 -6.36 3.19 2.31
N SER A 21 -6.14 4.42 1.86
CA SER A 21 -5.34 5.42 2.59
C SER A 21 -6.23 6.36 3.42
N THR A 22 -5.67 6.84 4.53
CA THR A 22 -6.32 7.83 5.42
C THR A 22 -5.42 9.06 5.63
N PRO A 23 -5.18 9.88 4.58
CA PRO A 23 -4.12 10.90 4.58
C PRO A 23 -4.46 12.19 5.37
N LEU A 24 -5.47 12.16 6.24
CA LEU A 24 -6.06 13.37 6.84
C LEU A 24 -5.23 13.94 8.01
N ARG A 25 -4.39 13.12 8.64
CA ARG A 25 -3.55 13.52 9.79
C ARG A 25 -2.10 13.10 9.62
N ASP A 26 -1.87 11.95 8.99
CA ASP A 26 -0.57 11.42 8.62
C ASP A 26 -0.55 11.26 7.09
N ARG A 27 0.55 11.65 6.45
CA ARG A 27 0.72 11.66 4.99
C ARG A 27 1.75 10.64 4.50
N LYS A 28 2.03 9.59 5.27
CA LYS A 28 2.87 8.46 4.79
C LYS A 28 2.35 7.89 3.47
N THR A 29 1.03 7.83 3.29
CA THR A 29 0.37 7.58 2.00
C THR A 29 -0.44 8.83 1.61
N LEU A 30 -0.68 9.06 0.31
CA LEU A 30 -1.41 10.26 -0.15
C LEU A 30 -2.70 9.93 -0.88
N CYS A 31 -2.74 8.81 -1.60
CA CYS A 31 -3.93 8.35 -2.28
C CYS A 31 -4.15 6.87 -2.00
N ASN A 32 -5.24 6.32 -2.53
CA ASN A 32 -5.38 4.87 -2.56
C ASN A 32 -4.37 4.28 -3.55
N GLY A 33 -4.06 3.02 -3.33
CA GLY A 33 -3.04 2.32 -4.08
C GLY A 33 -3.26 0.83 -4.09
N GLY A 34 -2.17 0.08 -4.19
CA GLY A 34 -2.25 -1.37 -4.11
C GLY A 34 -0.95 -2.09 -4.43
N ILE A 35 -1.06 -3.41 -4.34
CA ILE A 35 0.00 -4.36 -4.63
C ILE A 35 -0.53 -5.34 -5.67
N VAL A 36 0.23 -5.53 -6.75
CA VAL A 36 0.00 -6.57 -7.74
C VAL A 36 1.23 -7.49 -7.78
N GLN A 37 1.07 -8.69 -7.25
CA GLN A 37 2.11 -9.72 -7.20
C GLN A 37 1.86 -10.76 -8.30
N GLY A 38 2.86 -10.92 -9.17
CA GLY A 38 2.89 -11.95 -10.20
C GLY A 38 4.12 -12.83 -10.06
N ARG A 39 4.24 -13.84 -10.94
CA ARG A 39 5.36 -14.79 -10.91
C ARG A 39 6.73 -14.16 -11.16
N GLY A 40 6.76 -13.02 -11.85
CA GLY A 40 8.00 -12.32 -12.23
C GLY A 40 8.37 -11.15 -11.31
N GLY A 41 7.55 -10.85 -10.30
CA GLY A 41 7.80 -9.73 -9.40
C GLY A 41 6.53 -9.08 -8.86
N VAL A 42 6.73 -7.98 -8.15
CA VAL A 42 5.67 -7.19 -7.51
C VAL A 42 5.66 -5.77 -8.06
N ALA A 43 4.47 -5.27 -8.39
CA ALA A 43 4.24 -3.87 -8.70
C ALA A 43 3.51 -3.21 -7.53
N LEU A 44 4.09 -2.13 -7.01
CA LEU A 44 3.44 -1.23 -6.07
C LEU A 44 2.82 -0.06 -6.83
N ILE A 45 1.56 0.24 -6.53
CA ILE A 45 0.80 1.35 -7.13
C ILE A 45 0.49 2.31 -5.99
N GLU A 46 1.15 3.46 -5.92
CA GLU A 46 0.86 4.51 -4.91
C GLU A 46 1.57 5.84 -5.26
N ALA A 47 1.09 6.95 -4.69
CA ALA A 47 1.82 8.21 -4.60
C ALA A 47 2.37 8.37 -3.17
N PHE A 48 3.46 7.67 -2.85
CA PHE A 48 4.03 7.64 -1.50
C PHE A 48 4.29 9.07 -1.00
N GLY A 49 3.66 9.45 0.10
CA GLY A 49 3.82 10.80 0.65
C GLY A 49 5.08 10.96 1.50
N SER A 50 5.73 9.84 1.85
CA SER A 50 7.04 9.80 2.49
C SER A 50 7.81 8.53 2.11
N GLY A 51 9.12 8.53 2.37
CA GLY A 51 9.96 7.33 2.22
C GLY A 51 9.53 6.18 3.13
N GLU A 52 9.15 6.48 4.38
CA GLU A 52 8.64 5.48 5.33
C GLU A 52 7.34 4.81 4.84
N GLY A 53 6.47 5.56 4.15
CA GLY A 53 5.26 5.00 3.54
C GLY A 53 5.56 4.08 2.36
N PHE A 54 6.60 4.40 1.59
CA PHE A 54 7.15 3.51 0.55
C PHE A 54 7.72 2.23 1.16
N GLU A 55 8.57 2.34 2.17
CA GLU A 55 9.20 1.20 2.85
C GLU A 55 8.14 0.28 3.46
N TRP A 56 7.14 0.85 4.14
CA TRP A 56 6.04 0.06 4.71
C TRP A 56 5.30 -0.75 3.64
N MET A 57 5.04 -0.18 2.45
CA MET A 57 4.41 -0.91 1.33
C MET A 57 5.31 -1.99 0.74
N VAL A 58 6.63 -1.78 0.70
CA VAL A 58 7.61 -2.79 0.30
C VAL A 58 7.63 -3.96 1.29
N GLU A 59 7.50 -3.72 2.59
CA GLU A 59 7.43 -4.78 3.60
C GLU A 59 6.18 -5.66 3.48
N GLN A 60 5.11 -5.16 2.86
CA GLN A 60 3.87 -5.93 2.65
C GLN A 60 3.86 -6.73 1.34
N ALA A 61 4.84 -6.50 0.47
CA ALA A 61 4.91 -7.01 -0.90
C ALA A 61 5.40 -8.47 -1.01
#